data_AF-E9I379-F1
#
_entry.id   AF-E9I379-F1
#
_cell.length_a   1.000
_cell.length_b   1.000
_cell.length_c   1.000
_cell.angle_alpha   90.00
_cell.angle_beta   90.00
_cell.angle_gamma   90.00
#
_symmetry.space_group_name_H-M   'P 1'
#
loop_
_entity.id
_entity.type
_entity.pdbx_description
1 polymer ?
#
loop_
_entity_poly.entity_id
_entity_poly.type
_entity_poly.pdbx_seq_one_letter_code
_entity_poly.pdbx_strand_id
1 'polypeptide(L)' 'ADGEYAVTTMTKAILHSDGHVKWNPPAIFKSYCEIDVRYFPFDTQTCFMKFGSWSYSGLQVSP' A
#
# COMPACT_ATOMS: atom_id res chain seq x y z
N ALA A 1 5.52 7.36 -15.13
CA ALA A 1 4.94 6.49 -14.07
C ALA A 1 6.03 5.50 -13.72
N ASP A 2 6.83 5.84 -12.72
CA ASP A 2 8.24 5.41 -12.70
C ASP A 2 8.43 4.14 -11.85
N GLY A 3 7.38 3.30 -11.80
CA GLY A 3 7.42 1.86 -11.52
C GLY A 3 8.00 1.36 -10.20
N GLU A 4 8.57 2.21 -9.35
CA GLU A 4 9.26 1.74 -8.14
C GLU A 4 8.32 1.75 -6.94
N TYR A 5 7.55 0.68 -6.80
CA TYR A 5 6.70 0.37 -5.64
C TYR A 5 7.51 -0.34 -4.55
N ALA A 6 8.70 0.16 -4.22
CA ALA A 6 9.60 -0.57 -3.35
C ALA A 6 9.50 -0.05 -1.90
N VAL A 7 9.23 -0.98 -0.97
CA VAL A 7 9.75 -0.88 0.40
C VAL A 7 11.27 -0.99 0.28
N THR A 8 11.93 0.10 -0.07
CA THR A 8 13.38 0.13 -0.33
C THR A 8 14.21 -0.07 0.94
N THR A 9 13.58 0.10 2.11
CA THR A 9 14.23 -0.05 3.41
C THR A 9 13.67 -1.27 4.15
N MET A 10 14.50 -2.32 4.24
CA MET A 10 14.21 -3.46 5.09
C MET A 10 14.26 -3.03 6.57
N THR A 11 13.16 -3.18 7.28
CA THR A 11 13.06 -2.85 8.71
C THR A 11 12.78 -4.10 9.53
N LYS A 12 13.23 -4.10 10.79
CA LYS A 12 12.96 -5.20 11.72
C LYS A 12 11.48 -5.23 12.10
N ALA A 13 10.94 -6.44 12.30
CA ALA A 13 9.64 -6.65 12.91
C ALA A 13 9.76 -6.77 14.44
N ILE A 14 8.66 -6.49 15.15
CA ILE A 14 8.54 -6.73 16.59
C ILE A 14 7.87 -8.09 16.79
N LEU A 15 8.54 -8.97 17.52
CA LEU A 15 8.01 -10.27 17.93
C LEU A 15 7.62 -10.23 19.41
N HIS A 16 6.40 -10.64 19.70
CA HIS A 16 5.89 -10.80 21.06
C HIS A 16 6.04 -12.26 21.51
N SER A 17 6.07 -12.49 22.82
CA SER A 17 6.31 -13.83 23.40
C SER A 17 5.19 -14.84 23.13
N ASP A 18 4.00 -14.37 22.73
CA ASP A 18 2.84 -15.17 22.31
C ASP A 18 2.89 -15.55 20.82
N GLY A 19 3.92 -15.12 20.09
CA GLY A 19 4.09 -15.35 18.66
C GLY A 19 3.46 -14.26 17.77
N HIS A 20 2.84 -13.22 18.35
CA HIS A 20 2.33 -12.11 17.56
C HIS A 20 3.49 -11.31 16.93
N VAL A 21 3.37 -11.01 15.63
CA VAL A 21 4.36 -10.24 14.86
C VAL A 21 3.75 -8.92 14.40
N LYS A 22 4.39 -7.80 14.76
CA LYS A 22 4.04 -6.48 14.26
C LYS A 22 5.13 -5.96 13.34
N TRP A 23 4.77 -5.62 12.10
CA TRP A 23 5.72 -5.11 11.11
C TRP A 23 5.15 -3.89 10.38
N ASN A 24 5.80 -2.73 10.59
CA ASN A 24 5.34 -1.44 10.09
C ASN A 24 6.48 -0.72 9.34
N PRO A 25 6.84 -1.18 8.12
CA PRO A 25 7.89 -0.54 7.34
C PRO A 25 7.43 0.83 6.80
N PRO A 26 8.32 1.83 6.72
CA PRO A 26 8.04 3.06 6.00
C PRO A 26 8.08 2.80 4.48
N ALA A 27 7.17 3.42 3.73
CA ALA A 27 7.13 3.33 2.27
C ALA A 27 6.55 4.59 1.64
N ILE A 28 7.01 4.89 0.42
CA ILE A 28 6.44 5.94 -0.44
C ILE A 28 5.60 5.24 -1.51
N PHE A 29 4.29 5.44 -1.46
CA PHE A 29 3.37 4.84 -2.42
C PHE A 29 3.05 5.83 -3.55
N LYS A 30 3.36 5.45 -4.79
CA LYS A 30 2.96 6.18 -6.00
C LYS A 30 1.87 5.39 -6.72
N SER A 31 0.61 5.58 -6.35
CA SER A 31 -0.52 4.93 -7.01
C SER A 31 -0.98 5.68 -8.25
N TYR A 32 -1.63 4.96 -9.16
CA TYR A 32 -2.41 5.58 -10.22
C TYR A 32 -3.71 6.14 -9.64
N CYS A 33 -4.07 7.35 -10.06
CA CYS A 33 -5.37 7.95 -9.78
C CYS A 33 -5.91 8.59 -11.07
N GLU A 34 -7.16 8.27 -11.41
CA GLU A 34 -7.88 8.90 -12.51
C GLU A 34 -8.34 10.29 -12.07
N ILE A 35 -8.05 11.31 -12.88
CA ILE A 35 -8.36 12.71 -12.58
C ILE A 35 -9.50 13.19 -13.45
N ASP A 36 -10.55 13.68 -12.81
CA ASP A 36 -11.72 14.24 -13.47
C ASP A 36 -11.69 15.77 -13.46
N VAL A 37 -11.37 16.37 -14.60
CA VAL A 37 -11.17 17.83 -14.73
C VAL A 37 -12.44 18.61 -15.10
N ARG A 38 -13.64 17.99 -15.02
CA ARG A 38 -14.90 18.62 -15.44
C ARG A 38 -15.22 19.96 -14.75
N TYR A 39 -14.77 20.15 -13.50
CA TYR A 39 -15.09 21.32 -12.67
C TYR A 39 -13.86 22.11 -12.22
N PHE A 40 -12.73 21.98 -12.91
CA PHE A 40 -11.50 22.69 -12.57
C PHE A 40 -11.72 24.21 -12.41
N PRO A 41 -11.20 24.88 -11.36
CA PRO A 41 -10.29 24.37 -10.31
C PRO A 41 -11.01 23.87 -9.03
N PHE A 42 -12.32 23.65 -9.08
CA PHE A 42 -13.17 23.24 -7.94
C PHE A 42 -13.62 21.78 -8.03
N ASP A 43 -12.87 20.97 -8.77
CA ASP A 43 -13.06 19.54 -8.91
C ASP A 43 -12.73 18.78 -7.60
N THR A 44 -13.37 17.64 -7.41
CA THR A 44 -13.09 16.72 -6.30
C THR A 44 -12.55 15.42 -6.89
N GLN A 45 -11.42 14.94 -6.35
CA GLN A 45 -10.77 13.73 -6.82
C GLN A 45 -10.92 12.59 -5.81
N THR A 46 -11.25 11.40 -6.30
CA THR A 46 -11.34 10.18 -5.49
C THR A 46 -10.26 9.20 -5.93
N CYS A 47 -9.22 9.05 -5.13
CA CYS A 47 -8.09 8.17 -5.41
C CYS A 47 -8.11 6.95 -4.49
N PHE A 48 -7.71 5.79 -5.02
CA PHE A 48 -7.67 4.53 -4.27
C PHE A 48 -6.27 3.95 -4.23
N MET A 49 -5.96 3.28 -3.11
CA MET A 49 -4.80 2.40 -2.99
C MET A 49 -5.29 0.96 -2.85
N LYS A 50 -4.73 0.05 -3.63
CA LYS A 50 -5.03 -1.38 -3.57
C LYS A 50 -3.84 -2.09 -2.93
N PHE A 51 -4.07 -2.70 -1.78
CA PHE A 51 -3.06 -3.51 -1.08
C PHE A 51 -3.45 -4.99 -1.17
N GLY A 52 -2.46 -5.85 -1.36
CA GLY A 52 -2.67 -7.28 -1.45
C GLY A 52 -1.35 -8.04 -1.46
N SER A 53 -1.41 -9.31 -1.10
CA SER A 53 -0.27 -10.21 -1.24
C SER A 53 -0.03 -10.51 -2.71
N TRP A 54 1.22 -10.38 -3.15
CA TRP A 54 1.63 -10.86 -4.47
C TRP A 54 1.80 -12.38 -4.50
N SER A 55 2.28 -12.96 -3.40
CA SER A 55 2.74 -14.34 -3.34
C SER A 55 1.70 -15.33 -2.81
N TYR A 56 0.65 -14.84 -2.14
CA TYR A 56 -0.34 -15.68 -1.48
C TYR A 56 -1.76 -15.33 -1.93
N SER A 57 -2.58 -16.35 -2.12
CA SER A 57 -4.01 -16.19 -2.37
C SER A 57 -4.78 -15.86 -1.08
N GLY A 58 -6.01 -15.36 -1.23
CA GLY A 58 -6.90 -15.07 -0.10
C GLY A 58 -7.31 -16.29 0.73
N LEU A 59 -7.13 -17.52 0.21
CA LEU A 59 -7.36 -18.75 0.99
C LEU A 59 -6.19 -19.07 1.93
N GLN A 60 -5.01 -18.50 1.68
CA GLN A 60 -3.81 -18.75 2.47
C GLN A 60 -3.54 -17.62 3.45
N VAL A 61 -3.76 -16.38 3.02
CA VAL A 61 -3.53 -15.17 3.83
C VAL A 61 -4.70 -14.21 3.60
N SER A 62 -5.43 -13.92 4.67
CA SER A 62 -6.50 -12.93 4.68
C SER A 62 -6.02 -11.59 5.28
N PRO A 63 -6.60 -10.46 4.86
CA PRO A 63 -6.38 -9.15 5.48
C PRO A 63 -6.85 -9.09 6.94
#